data_AF-A0A7W5FFG8-F1
#
_entry.id   AF-A0A7W5FFG8-F1
#
_cell.length_a   1.000
_cell.length_b   1.000
_cell.length_c   1.000
_cell.angle_alpha   90.00
_cell.angle_beta   90.00
_cell.angle_gamma   90.00
#
_symmetry.space_group_name_H-M   'P 1'
#
loop_
_entity.id
_entity.type
_entity.pdbx_description
1 polymer ?
#
loop_
_entity_poly.entity_id
_entity_poly.type
_entity_poly.pdbx_seq_one_letter_code
_entity_poly.pdbx_strand_id
1 'polypeptide(L)'
;MSNFVEIRSSPAEIISIATGLRNRGADLVTAVSGICHEIEAQEREPKTFPSDQFTDPFVAQYKKVADATDGDGHPANEAVRLGAAYCGTKLTEIGDFVNKAMVNYEAGDQQGATEINQSAR
;
A
#
# COMPACT_ATOMS: atom_id res chain seq x y z
N MET A 1 18.24 -4.80 32.63
CA MET A 1 18.85 -3.74 31.80
C MET A 1 17.95 -3.57 30.60
N SER A 2 17.23 -2.45 30.53
CA SER A 2 16.35 -2.13 29.41
C SER A 2 17.22 -1.78 28.20
N ASN A 3 17.11 -2.53 27.10
CA ASN A 3 17.71 -2.12 25.83
C ASN A 3 16.89 -0.94 25.32
N PHE A 4 17.37 0.28 25.58
CA PHE A 4 16.86 1.46 24.91
C PHE A 4 17.16 1.29 23.42
N VAL A 5 16.11 1.21 22.60
CA VAL A 5 16.23 1.27 21.15
C VAL A 5 16.72 2.67 20.82
N GLU A 6 18.02 2.78 20.52
CA GLU A 6 18.65 4.03 20.14
C GLU A 6 18.21 4.35 18.70
N ILE A 7 17.14 5.14 18.57
CA ILE A 7 16.68 5.61 17.27
C ILE A 7 17.72 6.62 16.76
N ARG A 8 18.56 6.20 15.81
CA ARG A 8 19.63 7.01 15.21
C ARG A 8 19.14 8.13 14.29
N SER A 9 17.84 8.21 14.06
CA SER A 9 17.17 9.19 13.20
C SER A 9 16.12 9.91 14.03
N SER A 10 15.84 11.18 13.74
CA SER A 10 14.86 11.91 14.54
C SER A 10 13.47 11.26 14.39
N PRO A 11 12.67 11.14 15.47
CA PRO A 11 11.28 10.68 15.40
C PRO A 11 10.48 11.36 14.28
N ALA A 12 10.70 12.66 14.09
CA ALA A 12 10.10 13.46 13.03
C ALA A 12 10.45 12.99 11.61
N GLU A 13 11.70 12.58 11.35
CA GLU A 13 12.10 12.03 10.05
C GLU A 13 11.42 10.69 9.76
N ILE A 14 11.29 9.83 10.78
CA ILE A 14 10.62 8.54 10.65
C ILE A 14 9.13 8.73 10.35
N ILE A 15 8.46 9.65 11.07
CA ILE A 15 7.07 10.04 10.82
C ILE A 15 6.91 10.60 9.40
N SER A 16 7.85 11.42 8.94
CA SER A 16 7.83 12.00 7.60
C SER A 16 7.90 10.93 6.50
N ILE A 17 8.82 9.97 6.64
CA ILE A 17 8.96 8.84 5.69
C ILE A 17 7.69 7.97 5.72
N ALA A 18 7.18 7.64 6.90
CA ALA A 18 5.97 6.83 7.06
C ALA A 18 4.74 7.50 6.45
N THR A 19 4.60 8.81 6.62
CA THR A 19 3.56 9.62 5.97
C THR A 19 3.72 9.62 4.45
N GLY A 20 4.96 9.71 3.95
CA GLY A 20 5.25 9.58 2.52
C GLY A 20 4.85 8.22 1.95
N LEU A 21 5.14 7.12 2.66
CA LEU A 21 4.71 5.78 2.27
C LEU A 21 3.19 5.64 2.25
N ARG A 22 2.52 6.16 3.29
CA ARG A 22 1.06 6.17 3.38
C ARG A 22 0.43 6.89 2.21
N ASN A 23 0.89 8.10 1.91
CA ASN A 23 0.34 8.91 0.81
C ASN A 23 0.52 8.22 -0.53
N ARG A 24 1.72 7.67 -0.80
CA ARG A 24 1.99 6.90 -2.02
C ARG A 24 1.11 5.64 -2.12
N GLY A 25 0.86 4.97 -1.00
CA GLY A 25 -0.07 3.85 -0.94
C GLY A 25 -1.48 4.25 -1.34
N ALA A 26 -2.00 5.34 -0.76
CA ALA A 26 -3.32 5.88 -1.07
C ALA A 26 -3.46 6.34 -2.53
N ASP A 27 -2.42 7.01 -3.06
CA ASP A 27 -2.37 7.43 -4.46
C ASP A 27 -2.40 6.22 -5.40
N LEU A 28 -1.62 5.18 -5.08
CA LEU A 28 -1.59 3.94 -5.86
C LEU A 28 -2.95 3.24 -5.85
N VAL A 29 -3.60 3.10 -4.68
CA VAL A 29 -4.95 2.52 -4.60
C VAL A 29 -5.93 3.30 -5.47
N THR A 30 -5.92 4.63 -5.37
CA THR A 30 -6.82 5.50 -6.14
C THR A 30 -6.58 5.37 -7.65
N ALA A 31 -5.32 5.42 -8.07
CA ALA A 31 -4.95 5.30 -9.48
C ALA A 31 -5.32 3.93 -10.05
N VAL A 32 -5.05 2.85 -9.31
CA VAL A 32 -5.42 1.49 -9.70
C VAL A 32 -6.94 1.38 -9.82
N SER A 33 -7.71 1.79 -8.81
CA SER A 33 -9.18 1.74 -8.86
C SER A 33 -9.77 2.52 -10.04
N GLY A 34 -9.23 3.71 -10.35
CA GLY A 34 -9.65 4.50 -11.50
C GLY A 34 -9.38 3.79 -12.83
N ILE A 35 -8.15 3.30 -13.02
CA ILE A 35 -7.75 2.58 -14.23
C ILE A 35 -8.55 1.27 -14.37
N CYS A 36 -8.80 0.54 -13.28
CA CYS A 36 -9.62 -0.68 -13.29
C CYS A 36 -11.01 -0.40 -13.86
N HIS A 37 -11.65 0.66 -13.38
CA HIS A 37 -12.98 1.07 -13.84
C HIS A 37 -12.99 1.44 -15.33
N GLU A 38 -11.97 2.17 -15.80
CA GLU A 38 -11.83 2.51 -17.22
C GLU A 38 -11.61 1.26 -18.10
N ILE A 39 -10.75 0.33 -17.67
CA ILE A 39 -10.51 -0.94 -18.36
C ILE A 39 -11.80 -1.74 -18.44
N GLU A 40 -12.51 -1.94 -17.32
CA GLU A 40 -13.77 -2.69 -17.31
C GLU A 40 -14.84 -2.06 -18.20
N ALA A 41 -14.92 -0.73 -18.23
CA ALA A 41 -15.83 -0.01 -19.11
C ALA A 41 -15.48 -0.29 -20.58
N GLN A 42 -14.19 -0.22 -20.92
CA GLN A 42 -13.71 -0.50 -22.28
C GLN A 42 -13.93 -1.98 -22.65
N GLU A 43 -13.66 -2.94 -21.77
CA GLU A 43 -13.83 -4.37 -22.01
C GLU A 43 -15.28 -4.77 -22.34
N ARG A 44 -16.26 -4.02 -21.82
CA ARG A 44 -17.70 -4.25 -22.08
C ARG A 44 -18.14 -3.78 -23.46
N GLU A 45 -17.36 -2.92 -24.13
CA GLU A 45 -17.71 -2.42 -25.45
C GLU A 45 -17.63 -3.55 -26.50
N PRO A 46 -18.67 -3.74 -27.35
CA PRO A 46 -18.79 -4.90 -28.26
C PRO A 46 -17.64 -5.09 -29.27
N LYS A 47 -16.81 -4.06 -29.48
CA LYS A 47 -15.72 -4.03 -30.46
C LYS A 47 -14.33 -3.90 -29.84
N THR A 48 -14.20 -4.03 -28.53
CA THR A 48 -12.90 -3.88 -27.86
C THR A 48 -11.94 -5.00 -28.20
N PHE A 49 -12.46 -6.21 -28.43
CA PHE A 49 -11.67 -7.36 -28.86
C PHE A 49 -12.26 -7.96 -30.15
N PRO A 50 -12.07 -7.32 -31.32
CA PRO A 50 -12.51 -7.90 -32.58
C PRO A 50 -11.73 -9.20 -32.86
N SER A 51 -12.37 -10.22 -33.42
CA SER A 51 -11.64 -11.44 -33.78
C SER A 51 -10.81 -11.20 -35.03
N ASP A 52 -9.49 -11.20 -34.87
CA ASP A 52 -8.51 -11.05 -35.93
C ASP A 52 -7.15 -11.63 -35.52
N GLN A 53 -6.24 -11.73 -36.49
CA GLN A 53 -4.92 -12.34 -36.31
C GLN A 53 -4.01 -11.67 -35.26
N PHE A 54 -4.31 -10.44 -34.85
CA PHE A 54 -3.56 -9.69 -33.84
C PHE A 54 -4.24 -9.74 -32.46
N THR A 55 -5.57 -9.67 -32.45
CA THR A 55 -6.38 -9.63 -31.24
C THR A 55 -6.54 -11.01 -30.63
N ASP A 56 -6.69 -12.06 -31.44
CA ASP A 56 -6.92 -13.42 -30.93
C ASP A 56 -5.75 -13.92 -30.04
N PRO A 57 -4.46 -13.78 -30.43
CA PRO A 57 -3.33 -14.15 -29.57
C PRO A 57 -3.24 -13.27 -28.31
N PHE A 58 -3.55 -11.98 -28.43
CA PHE A 58 -3.56 -11.06 -27.28
C PHE A 58 -4.61 -11.48 -26.26
N VAL A 59 -5.86 -11.71 -26.70
CA VAL A 59 -6.98 -12.09 -25.83
C VAL A 59 -6.69 -13.39 -25.10
N ALA A 60 -6.08 -14.37 -25.78
CA ALA A 60 -5.69 -15.64 -25.17
C ALA A 60 -4.72 -15.45 -23.99
N GLN A 61 -3.75 -14.55 -24.13
CA GLN A 61 -2.80 -14.23 -23.05
C GLN A 61 -3.43 -13.32 -21.98
N TYR A 62 -4.23 -12.35 -22.40
CA TYR A 62 -4.88 -11.37 -21.54
C TYR A 62 -5.90 -12.01 -20.58
N LYS A 63 -6.63 -13.03 -21.05
CA LYS A 63 -7.61 -13.81 -20.28
C LYS A 63 -7.02 -15.06 -19.63
N LYS A 64 -5.71 -15.29 -19.75
CA LYS A 64 -5.06 -16.45 -19.14
C LYS A 64 -5.21 -16.38 -17.63
N VAL A 65 -5.61 -17.48 -17.01
CA VAL A 65 -5.71 -17.57 -15.55
C VAL A 65 -4.31 -17.48 -14.94
N ALA A 66 -4.17 -16.61 -13.95
CA ALA A 66 -2.99 -16.38 -13.13
C ALA A 66 -3.40 -16.39 -11.65
N ASP A 67 -2.47 -16.78 -10.80
CA ASP A 67 -2.67 -16.72 -9.35
C ASP A 67 -2.65 -15.26 -8.91
N ALA A 68 -3.71 -14.81 -8.24
CA ALA A 68 -3.78 -13.47 -7.68
C ALA A 68 -3.38 -13.45 -6.20
N THR A 69 -3.29 -12.24 -5.63
CA THR A 69 -2.88 -12.04 -4.24
C THR A 69 -3.89 -12.52 -3.20
N ASP A 70 -5.12 -12.85 -3.61
CA ASP A 70 -6.16 -13.46 -2.75
C ASP A 70 -6.06 -14.99 -2.70
N GLY A 71 -5.19 -15.60 -3.51
CA GLY A 71 -5.02 -17.05 -3.60
C GLY A 71 -5.99 -17.73 -4.57
N ASP A 72 -6.86 -16.97 -5.23
CA ASP A 72 -7.78 -17.46 -6.24
C ASP A 72 -7.20 -17.28 -7.65
N GLY A 73 -7.73 -18.07 -8.60
CA GLY A 73 -7.37 -17.97 -10.01
C GLY A 73 -8.18 -16.90 -10.73
N HIS A 74 -7.50 -15.89 -11.26
CA HIS A 74 -8.12 -14.77 -11.99
C HIS A 74 -7.52 -14.61 -13.38
N PRO A 75 -8.24 -14.05 -14.37
CA PRO A 75 -7.61 -13.54 -15.58
C PRO A 75 -6.41 -12.65 -15.25
N ALA A 76 -5.32 -12.75 -16.02
CA ALA A 76 -4.04 -12.11 -15.69
C ALA A 76 -4.15 -10.59 -15.48
N ASN A 77 -5.03 -9.91 -16.21
CA ASN A 77 -5.34 -8.49 -16.01
C ASN A 77 -5.95 -8.22 -14.63
N GLU A 78 -6.90 -9.05 -14.18
CA GLU A 78 -7.52 -8.97 -12.86
C GLU A 78 -6.55 -9.32 -11.73
N ALA A 79 -5.73 -10.36 -11.91
CA ALA A 79 -4.67 -10.70 -10.96
C ALA A 79 -3.67 -9.55 -10.73
N VAL A 80 -3.26 -8.86 -11.81
CA VAL A 80 -2.38 -7.69 -11.73
C VAL A 80 -3.07 -6.51 -11.02
N ARG A 81 -4.36 -6.28 -11.28
CA ARG A 81 -5.15 -5.23 -10.63
C ARG A 81 -5.25 -5.47 -9.11
N LEU A 82 -5.57 -6.70 -8.71
CA LEU A 82 -5.64 -7.11 -7.30
C LEU A 82 -4.28 -6.95 -6.60
N GLY A 83 -3.20 -7.38 -7.25
CA GLY A 83 -1.85 -7.24 -6.69
C GLY A 83 -1.41 -5.79 -6.50
N ALA A 84 -1.71 -4.91 -7.46
CA ALA A 84 -1.39 -3.48 -7.35
C ALA A 84 -2.16 -2.80 -6.21
N ALA A 85 -3.46 -3.11 -6.07
CA ALA A 85 -4.28 -2.63 -4.96
C ALA A 85 -3.76 -3.13 -3.61
N TYR A 86 -3.39 -4.42 -3.51
CA TYR A 86 -2.82 -5.00 -2.31
C TYR A 86 -1.51 -4.31 -1.88
N CYS A 87 -0.61 -4.01 -2.83
CA CYS A 87 0.61 -3.24 -2.56
C CYS A 87 0.29 -1.85 -1.99
N GLY A 88 -0.67 -1.13 -2.57
CA GLY A 88 -1.08 0.18 -2.08
C GLY A 88 -1.65 0.12 -0.65
N THR A 89 -2.46 -0.88 -0.34
CA THR A 89 -2.97 -1.14 1.02
C THR A 89 -1.83 -1.41 1.99
N LYS A 90 -0.86 -2.26 1.63
CA LYS A 90 0.28 -2.57 2.51
C LYS A 90 1.17 -1.36 2.79
N LEU A 91 1.41 -0.51 1.79
CA LEU A 91 2.14 0.75 1.99
C LEU A 91 1.41 1.69 2.96
N THR A 92 0.09 1.75 2.85
CA THR A 92 -0.78 2.54 3.74
C THR A 92 -0.71 2.02 5.18
N GLU A 93 -0.84 0.70 5.37
CA GLU A 93 -0.76 0.04 6.68
C GLU A 93 0.60 0.24 7.35
N ILE A 94 1.70 0.12 6.60
CA ILE A 94 3.06 0.35 7.12
C ILE A 94 3.20 1.80 7.62
N GLY A 95 2.76 2.77 6.81
CA GLY A 95 2.82 4.17 7.18
C GLY A 95 2.00 4.48 8.44
N ASP A 96 0.79 3.92 8.55
CA ASP A 96 -0.06 4.07 9.73
C ASP A 96 0.54 3.42 10.98
N PHE A 97 1.11 2.23 10.85
CA PHE A 97 1.76 1.53 11.95
C PHE A 97 2.95 2.33 12.49
N VAL A 98 3.84 2.77 11.60
CA VAL A 98 5.04 3.52 12.00
C VAL A 98 4.66 4.87 12.62
N ASN A 99 3.71 5.60 12.04
CA ASN A 99 3.22 6.85 12.62
C ASN A 99 2.67 6.65 14.04
N LYS A 100 1.83 5.61 14.26
CA LYS A 100 1.30 5.30 15.60
C LYS A 100 2.40 4.90 16.59
N ALA A 101 3.36 4.09 16.15
CA ALA A 101 4.47 3.67 16.99
C ALA A 101 5.32 4.88 17.44
N MET A 102 5.59 5.82 16.54
CA MET A 102 6.37 7.01 16.86
C MET A 102 5.63 8.02 17.73
N VAL A 103 4.32 8.23 17.53
CA VAL A 103 3.50 9.05 18.44
C VAL A 103 3.50 8.48 19.86
N ASN A 104 3.39 7.15 20.00
CA ASN A 104 3.47 6.50 21.31
C ASN A 104 4.85 6.64 21.94
N TYR A 105 5.91 6.57 21.14
CA TYR A 105 7.28 6.80 21.60
C TYR A 105 7.47 8.22 22.14
N GLU A 106 7.05 9.25 21.41
CA GLU A 106 7.13 10.65 21.84
C GLU A 106 6.32 10.91 23.11
N ALA A 107 5.09 10.35 23.21
CA ALA A 107 4.27 10.48 24.40
C ALA A 107 4.91 9.81 25.63
N GLY A 108 5.50 8.62 25.44
CA GLY A 108 6.22 7.91 26.51
C GLY A 108 7.47 8.66 26.96
N ASP A 109 8.23 9.24 26.02
CA ASP A 109 9.42 10.03 26.32
C ASP A 109 9.07 11.30 27.11
N GLN A 110 7.99 12.01 26.72
CA GLN A 110 7.49 13.17 27.46
C GLN A 110 7.01 12.83 28.87
N GLN A 111 6.33 11.70 29.05
CA GLN A 111 5.91 11.22 30.37
C GLN A 111 7.12 10.89 31.25
N GLY A 112 8.09 10.14 30.72
CA GLY A 112 9.32 9.81 31.44
C GLY A 112 10.12 11.06 31.83
N ALA A 113 10.24 12.03 30.93
CA ALA A 113 10.90 13.31 31.22
C ALA A 113 10.18 14.11 32.32
N THR A 114 8.84 14.05 32.35
CA THR A 114 8.03 14.72 33.38
C THR A 114 8.21 14.04 34.74
N GLU A 115 8.20 12.71 34.79
CA GLU A 115 8.41 11.92 36.01
C GLU A 115 9.82 12.13 36.60
N ILE A 116 10.85 12.15 35.76
CA ILE A 116 12.24 12.43 36.19
C ILE A 116 12.35 13.84 36.78
N ASN A 117 11.76 14.85 36.12
CA ASN A 117 11.78 16.24 36.60
C ASN A 117 11.02 16.43 37.92
N GLN A 118 9.94 15.67 38.14
CA GLN A 118 9.20 15.70 39.40
C GLN A 118 9.91 14.94 40.52
N SER A 119 10.60 13.85 40.20
CA SER A 119 11.35 13.03 41.17
C SER A 119 12.70 13.65 41.59
N ALA A 120 13.19 14.64 40.84
CA ALA A 120 14.41 15.39 41.13
C ALA A 120 14.18 16.63 42.03
N ARG A 121 12.96 16.83 42.53
CA ARG A 121 12.58 17.85 43.52
C ARG A 121 12.31 17.23 44.88
#